data_AF-A0A2R7PAN7-F1
#
_entry.id   AF-A0A2R7PAN7-F1
#
_cell.length_a   1.000
_cell.length_b   1.000
_cell.length_c   1.000
_cell.angle_alpha   90.00
_cell.angle_beta   90.00
_cell.angle_gamma   90.00
#
_symmetry.space_group_name_H-M   'P 1'
#
loop_
_entity.id
_entity.type
_entity.pdbx_description
1 polymer ?
#
loop_
_entity_poly.entity_id
_entity_poly.type
_entity_poly.pdbx_seq_one_letter_code
_entity_poly.pdbx_strand_id
1 'polypeptide(L)'
;MKDWIRNVFSIRQTRRPAPVGQVPAVGTDIQREALKMAVTHRISGELWDWLVLSGWRNLPVATDRRRGMRLPDEALKTLMDAAPQERNQVYARLLEQAQPPE
;
A
#
# COMPACT_ATOMS: atom_id res chain seq x y z
N MET A 1 -0.15 -23.31 38.78
CA MET A 1 -0.15 -23.95 37.45
C MET A 1 -1.50 -23.73 36.77
N LYS A 2 -1.75 -22.51 36.27
CA LYS A 2 -3.01 -22.17 35.57
C LYS A 2 -2.79 -20.98 34.62
N ASP A 3 -1.78 -21.06 33.76
CA ASP A 3 -1.47 -19.98 32.79
C ASP A 3 -1.20 -20.49 31.37
N TRP A 4 -1.64 -21.71 31.02
CA TRP A 4 -1.32 -22.36 29.74
C TRP A 4 -2.46 -22.50 28.75
N ILE A 5 -3.65 -21.98 29.05
CA ILE A 5 -4.85 -22.18 28.22
C ILE A 5 -5.10 -21.02 27.24
N ARG A 6 -4.23 -20.00 27.18
CA ARG A 6 -4.45 -18.81 26.32
C ARG A 6 -3.89 -18.90 24.90
N ASN A 7 -3.13 -19.95 24.55
CA ASN A 7 -2.35 -19.95 23.30
C ASN A 7 -2.67 -21.08 22.31
N VAL A 8 -3.73 -21.87 22.54
CA VAL A 8 -4.00 -23.09 21.74
C VAL A 8 -5.03 -22.92 20.62
N PHE A 9 -5.79 -21.83 20.59
CA PHE A 9 -6.69 -21.55 19.45
C PHE A 9 -6.06 -20.51 18.54
N SER A 10 -5.11 -21.00 17.74
CA SER A 10 -4.53 -20.34 16.56
C SER A 10 -5.62 -20.13 15.49
N ILE A 11 -6.66 -19.38 15.84
CA ILE A 11 -7.69 -18.89 14.92
C ILE A 11 -7.07 -17.66 14.28
N ARG A 12 -6.11 -17.91 13.38
CA ARG A 12 -5.72 -16.91 12.39
C ARG A 12 -6.96 -16.67 11.53
N GLN A 13 -7.69 -15.63 11.88
CA GLN A 13 -8.83 -15.13 11.16
C GLN A 13 -8.43 -14.94 9.69
N THR A 14 -9.03 -15.73 8.79
CA THR A 14 -8.90 -15.53 7.34
C THR A 14 -9.31 -14.10 7.05
N ARG A 15 -8.33 -13.25 6.72
CA ARG A 15 -8.57 -11.83 6.43
C ARG A 15 -9.54 -11.78 5.26
N ARG A 16 -10.77 -11.34 5.53
CA ARG A 16 -11.72 -10.98 4.49
C ARG A 16 -10.99 -10.04 3.52
N PRO A 17 -11.16 -10.18 2.20
CA PRO A 17 -10.73 -9.14 1.29
C PRO A 17 -11.41 -7.86 1.79
N ALA A 18 -10.61 -6.84 2.12
CA ALA A 18 -11.18 -5.55 2.47
C ALA A 18 -12.06 -5.14 1.27
N PRO A 19 -13.26 -4.56 1.50
CA PRO A 19 -13.93 -3.84 0.43
C PRO A 19 -12.91 -2.89 -0.21
N VAL A 20 -12.97 -2.68 -1.53
CA VAL A 20 -12.16 -1.66 -2.23
C VAL A 20 -12.07 -0.46 -1.31
N GLY A 21 -10.86 -0.24 -0.76
CA GLY A 21 -10.72 0.63 0.40
C GLY A 21 -11.27 2.01 0.06
N GLN A 22 -11.74 2.77 1.04
CA GLN A 22 -12.01 4.19 0.78
C GLN A 22 -10.76 4.82 0.14
N VAL A 23 -10.96 5.71 -0.83
CA VAL A 23 -9.84 6.43 -1.46
C VAL A 23 -9.02 7.09 -0.36
N PRO A 24 -7.70 6.85 -0.28
CA PRO A 24 -6.86 7.41 0.78
C PRO A 24 -6.88 8.93 0.74
N ALA A 25 -6.82 9.54 1.93
CA ALA A 25 -6.69 10.99 2.04
C ALA A 25 -5.28 11.45 1.63
N VAL A 26 -5.17 12.68 1.12
CA VAL A 26 -3.87 13.30 0.87
C VAL A 26 -3.10 13.43 2.19
N GLY A 27 -1.81 13.08 2.18
CA GLY A 27 -0.94 13.03 3.35
C GLY A 27 -0.97 11.70 4.11
N THR A 28 -1.69 10.70 3.61
CA THR A 28 -1.64 9.33 4.15
C THR A 28 -0.66 8.47 3.36
N ASP A 29 -0.21 7.36 3.97
CA ASP A 29 0.61 6.37 3.28
C ASP A 29 -0.24 5.16 2.86
N ILE A 30 0.04 4.65 1.65
CA ILE A 30 -0.46 3.36 1.20
C ILE A 30 0.69 2.36 1.14
N GLN A 31 0.34 1.08 1.30
CA GLN A 31 1.31 0.00 1.35
C GLN A 31 0.97 -1.12 0.37
N ARG A 32 2.02 -1.76 -0.15
CA ARG A 32 1.97 -3.00 -0.91
C ARG A 32 3.09 -3.91 -0.39
N GLU A 33 2.74 -4.97 0.33
CA GLU A 33 3.70 -5.90 0.94
C GLU A 33 4.76 -5.21 1.82
N ALA A 34 5.97 -5.01 1.29
CA ALA A 34 7.09 -4.31 1.92
C ALA A 34 7.38 -2.95 1.26
N LEU A 35 6.50 -2.46 0.38
CA LEU A 35 6.60 -1.17 -0.28
C LEU A 35 5.62 -0.17 0.33
N LYS A 36 6.06 1.08 0.48
CA LYS A 36 5.24 2.20 0.96
C LYS A 36 5.26 3.32 -0.07
N MET A 37 4.12 3.99 -0.25
CA MET A 37 3.97 5.15 -1.12
C MET A 37 3.16 6.22 -0.41
N ALA A 38 3.66 7.44 -0.41
CA ALA A 38 2.95 8.58 0.13
C ALA A 38 1.88 9.08 -0.83
N VAL A 39 0.70 9.36 -0.31
CA VAL A 39 -0.40 9.96 -1.08
C VAL A 39 -0.24 11.46 -1.08
N THR A 40 0.55 11.97 -2.02
CA THR A 40 0.83 13.40 -2.17
C THR A 40 -0.30 14.18 -2.85
N HIS A 41 -1.14 13.51 -3.64
CA HIS A 41 -2.20 14.13 -4.44
C HIS A 41 -3.52 13.35 -4.32
N ARG A 42 -4.64 13.98 -4.67
CA ARG A 42 -5.94 13.31 -4.68
C ARG A 42 -5.97 12.25 -5.78
N ILE A 43 -6.21 11.01 -5.39
CA ILE A 43 -6.32 9.86 -6.28
C ILE A 43 -7.76 9.78 -6.81
N SER A 44 -7.95 9.59 -8.11
CA SER A 44 -9.27 9.30 -8.68
C SER A 44 -9.73 7.88 -8.29
N GLY A 45 -11.03 7.62 -8.27
CA GLY A 45 -11.56 6.28 -7.98
C GLY A 45 -10.98 5.21 -8.91
N GLU A 46 -10.89 5.51 -10.21
CA GLU A 46 -10.31 4.61 -11.21
C GLU A 46 -8.83 4.29 -10.96
N LEU A 47 -8.02 5.31 -10.65
CA LEU A 47 -6.61 5.10 -10.33
C LEU A 47 -6.45 4.31 -9.03
N TRP A 48 -7.32 4.55 -8.06
CA TRP A 48 -7.35 3.79 -6.82
C TRP A 48 -7.74 2.33 -7.04
N ASP A 49 -8.75 2.05 -7.85
CA ASP A 49 -9.14 0.68 -8.21
C ASP A 49 -7.97 -0.05 -8.90
N TRP A 50 -7.28 0.63 -9.83
CA TRP A 50 -6.09 0.09 -10.47
C TRP A 50 -4.94 -0.17 -9.47
N LEU A 51 -4.74 0.71 -8.49
CA LEU A 51 -3.76 0.51 -7.41
C LEU A 51 -4.14 -0.69 -6.52
N VAL A 52 -5.41 -0.82 -6.15
CA VAL A 52 -5.92 -1.95 -5.36
C VAL A 52 -5.73 -3.27 -6.11
N LEU A 53 -6.01 -3.30 -7.42
CA LEU A 53 -5.74 -4.45 -8.29
C LEU A 53 -4.23 -4.76 -8.38
N SER A 54 -3.39 -3.73 -8.34
CA SER A 54 -1.93 -3.86 -8.29
C SER A 54 -1.39 -4.30 -6.92
N GLY A 55 -2.27 -4.45 -5.92
CA GLY A 55 -1.97 -4.96 -4.59
C GLY A 55 -1.79 -3.90 -3.50
N TRP A 56 -2.05 -2.63 -3.82
CA TRP A 56 -1.97 -1.53 -2.84
C TRP A 56 -3.16 -1.53 -1.89
N ARG A 57 -2.91 -1.12 -0.65
CA ARG A 57 -3.93 -1.00 0.41
C ARG A 57 -3.63 0.22 1.28
N ASN A 58 -4.68 0.79 1.85
CA ASN A 58 -4.52 1.81 2.89
C ASN A 58 -3.74 1.24 4.08
N LEU A 59 -2.78 2.00 4.60
CA LEU A 59 -2.05 1.65 5.81
C LEU A 59 -2.88 2.11 7.03
N PRO A 60 -3.48 1.20 7.83
CA PRO A 60 -4.35 1.58 8.93
C PRO A 60 -3.60 1.97 10.21
N VAL A 61 -2.29 1.77 10.27
CA VAL A 61 -1.50 1.90 11.51
C VAL A 61 -0.32 2.83 11.28
N ALA A 62 -0.32 3.98 11.96
CA ALA A 62 0.78 4.96 11.99
C ALA A 62 2.11 4.37 12.49
N THR A 63 2.07 3.18 13.09
CA THR A 63 3.19 2.48 13.71
C THR A 63 3.55 1.20 12.97
N ASP A 64 3.48 1.18 11.63
CA ASP A 64 4.09 0.07 10.89
C ASP A 64 5.61 0.20 10.89
N ARG A 65 6.22 -0.43 11.91
CA ARG A 65 7.67 -0.51 12.15
C ARG A 65 8.43 -1.36 11.12
N ARG A 66 7.73 -1.93 10.14
CA ARG A 66 8.37 -2.64 9.04
C ARG A 66 9.14 -1.63 8.20
N ARG A 67 10.47 -1.79 8.18
CA ARG A 67 11.38 -1.11 7.26
C ARG A 67 11.09 -1.61 5.84
N GLY A 68 9.99 -1.13 5.29
CA GLY A 68 9.62 -1.35 3.90
C GLY A 68 10.33 -0.34 3.01
N MET A 69 10.68 -0.76 1.79
CA MET A 69 11.18 0.13 0.75
C MET A 69 10.15 1.22 0.47
N ARG A 70 10.60 2.47 0.33
CA ARG A 70 9.72 3.60 0.04
C ARG A 70 9.84 3.97 -1.43
N LEU A 71 8.70 4.14 -2.08
CA LEU A 71 8.64 4.74 -3.41
C LEU A 71 8.93 6.24 -3.31
N PRO A 72 9.57 6.84 -4.34
CA PRO A 72 9.76 8.29 -4.39
C PRO A 72 8.44 9.04 -4.16
N ASP A 73 8.48 10.18 -3.48
CA ASP A 73 7.26 10.97 -3.19
C ASP A 73 6.56 11.47 -4.49
N GLU A 74 7.34 11.61 -5.57
CA GLU A 74 6.87 11.92 -6.93
C GLU A 74 6.28 10.71 -7.67
N ALA A 75 6.36 9.50 -7.12
CA ALA A 75 5.87 8.28 -7.77
C ALA A 75 4.37 8.36 -8.07
N LEU A 76 3.58 8.86 -7.11
CA LEU A 76 2.15 9.00 -7.31
C LEU A 76 1.83 10.02 -8.40
N LYS A 77 2.55 11.15 -8.44
CA LYS A 77 2.36 12.18 -9.46
C LYS A 77 2.70 11.64 -10.85
N THR A 78 3.81 10.92 -10.97
CA THR A 78 4.22 10.25 -12.21
C THR A 78 3.16 9.25 -12.71
N LEU A 79 2.51 8.51 -11.80
CA LEU A 79 1.41 7.60 -12.15
C LEU A 79 0.11 8.32 -12.56
N MET A 80 -0.14 9.50 -11.98
CA MET A 80 -1.29 10.34 -12.33
C MET A 80 -1.12 11.00 -13.69
N ASP A 81 0.09 11.48 -14.00
CA ASP A 81 0.39 12.13 -15.28
C ASP A 81 0.52 11.12 -16.43
N ALA A 82 0.82 9.85 -16.13
CA ALA A 82 0.90 8.79 -17.12
C ALA A 82 -0.47 8.39 -17.68
N ALA A 83 -0.51 8.21 -19.00
CA ALA A 83 -1.68 7.65 -19.69
C ALA A 83 -1.97 6.22 -19.18
N PRO A 84 -3.25 5.76 -19.16
CA PRO A 84 -3.60 4.42 -18.69
C PRO A 84 -2.81 3.28 -19.36
N GLN A 85 -2.47 3.45 -20.63
CA GLN A 85 -1.69 2.48 -21.42
C GLN A 85 -0.23 2.41 -20.99
N GLU A 86 0.35 3.53 -20.57
CA GLU A 86 1.76 3.65 -20.15
C GLU A 86 1.94 3.43 -18.64
N ARG A 87 0.85 3.54 -17.88
CA ARG A 87 0.83 3.45 -16.42
C ARG A 87 1.50 2.17 -15.91
N ASN A 88 1.28 1.03 -16.55
CA ASN A 88 1.95 -0.22 -16.17
C ASN A 88 3.47 -0.17 -16.34
N GLN A 89 3.97 0.45 -17.41
CA GLN A 89 5.41 0.57 -17.66
C GLN A 89 6.06 1.55 -16.69
N VAL A 90 5.42 2.70 -16.47
CA VAL A 90 5.84 3.69 -15.49
C VAL A 90 5.86 3.08 -14.09
N TYR A 91 4.82 2.34 -13.74
CA TYR A 91 4.74 1.64 -12.46
C TYR A 91 5.87 0.63 -12.26
N ALA A 92 6.18 -0.18 -13.26
CA ALA A 92 7.29 -1.12 -13.18
C ALA A 92 8.63 -0.41 -12.91
N ARG A 93 8.89 0.70 -13.62
CA ARG A 93 10.09 1.53 -13.38
C ARG A 93 10.13 2.13 -11.98
N LEU A 94 9.00 2.58 -11.46
CA LEU A 94 8.91 3.11 -10.10
C LEU A 94 9.21 2.04 -9.06
N LEU A 95 8.73 0.81 -9.27
CA LEU A 95 9.03 -0.32 -8.38
C LEU A 95 10.53 -0.65 -8.36
N GLU A 96 11.22 -0.56 -9.50
CA GLU A 96 12.68 -0.73 -9.57
C GLU A 96 13.45 0.38 -8.83
N GLN A 97 12.88 1.58 -8.77
CA GLN A 97 13.45 2.73 -8.05
C GLN A 97 13.13 2.74 -6.56
N ALA A 98 12.41 1.74 -6.04
CA ALA A 98 12.09 1.67 -4.63
C ALA A 98 13.38 1.49 -3.80
N GLN A 99 13.67 2.47 -2.94
CA GLN A 99 14.88 2.45 -2.11
C GLN A 99 14.54 1.97 -0.69
N PRO A 100 15.47 1.29 0.00
CA PRO A 100 15.33 1.04 1.43
C PRO A 100 15.25 2.38 2.17
N PRO A 101 14.48 2.47 3.27
CA PRO A 101 14.43 3.69 4.06
C PRO A 101 15.79 3.90 4.73
N GLU A 102 16.40 5.09 4.54
CA GLU A 102 17.58 5.54 5.28
C GLU A 102 17.31 5.65 6.79
#